data_AF-A0A7S1S2U8-F1
#
_entry.id   AF-A0A7S1S2U8-F1
#
_cell.length_a   1.000
_cell.length_b   1.000
_cell.length_c   1.000
_cell.angle_alpha   90.00
_cell.angle_beta   90.00
_cell.angle_gamma   90.00
#
_symmetry.space_group_name_H-M   'P 1'
#
loop_
_entity.id
_entity.type
_entity.pdbx_description
1 polymer ?
#
loop_
_entity_poly.entity_id
_entity_poly.type
_entity_poly.pdbx_seq_one_letter_code
_entity_poly.pdbx_strand_id
1 'polypeptide(L)'
;SPPRSLPAKKMSNPSGDARTPLVGPAQNEMVSMPTAPSARQAVNDDPLMLAQEQTPAYRALFENSLICNQYRVRNVQDLDLVQANADMTVSKVTQVATCNGFCCLMKFFVVGAGCVRKGYHSAGQYLFYGEGVHMHPSPYISVLGRDVPLTDGIIVNGTKAILTVTQGFVGLCMDRGQPVLLPPGLHQWDSPTLEFKELIDLASSIIRLGPYTLITVDEGYAAVTQDNGEQKILEGGRAYMLTHRNWKFEKFMTKKLQTADVGPIQVTTGDNVPLEATSTVNWVIEDAKLAARMAANTMASAAAQAGTEFDITKVRADVVRQVTASLASFIGAVSYSSHAHAELEARCDSDRKRREDDRVASDEPSGRRAAS
;
A
#
# COMPACT_ATOMS: atom_id res chain seq x y z
N SER A 1 24.14 52.65 32.73
CA SER A 1 25.50 52.36 33.23
C SER A 1 25.82 50.88 33.03
N PRO A 2 26.74 50.53 32.12
CA PRO A 2 27.24 49.17 31.92
C PRO A 2 28.48 48.89 32.77
N PRO A 3 28.99 47.65 32.79
CA PRO A 3 30.32 47.39 32.21
C PRO A 3 30.36 46.12 31.34
N ARG A 4 30.96 46.13 30.13
CA ARG A 4 32.39 45.86 29.80
C ARG A 4 32.84 44.44 30.18
N SER A 5 32.91 43.47 29.26
CA SER A 5 33.86 43.22 28.15
C SER A 5 35.13 42.42 28.53
N LEU A 6 35.16 41.13 28.12
CA LEU A 6 36.26 40.34 27.49
C LEU A 6 37.62 40.16 28.24
N PRO A 7 38.50 39.18 27.89
CA PRO A 7 38.59 38.41 26.64
C PRO A 7 38.88 36.90 26.72
N ALA A 8 38.79 36.27 25.55
CA ALA A 8 39.17 34.89 25.22
C ALA A 8 40.69 34.64 25.28
N LYS A 9 41.07 33.36 25.53
CA LYS A 9 42.38 32.82 25.16
C LYS A 9 42.23 31.39 24.61
N LYS A 10 43.00 31.15 23.54
CA LYS A 10 42.94 30.08 22.55
C LYS A 10 43.97 28.98 22.87
N MET A 11 43.74 27.80 22.28
CA MET A 11 44.70 26.72 21.94
C MET A 11 45.17 25.75 23.04
N SER A 12 44.76 24.48 22.96
CA SER A 12 45.54 23.39 22.32
C SER A 12 44.94 22.00 22.63
N ASN A 13 44.71 21.19 21.58
CA ASN A 13 44.67 19.72 21.58
C ASN A 13 46.13 19.22 21.29
N PRO A 14 46.53 17.93 21.42
CA PRO A 14 45.76 16.68 21.41
C PRO A 14 46.26 15.59 22.41
N SER A 15 45.87 14.33 22.19
CA SER A 15 46.21 13.05 22.86
C SER A 15 45.36 12.75 24.11
N GLY A 16 44.56 11.68 24.17
CA GLY A 16 44.66 10.38 23.53
C GLY A 16 45.11 9.38 24.59
N ASP A 17 44.18 8.82 25.36
CA ASP A 17 44.30 7.44 25.82
C ASP A 17 43.00 6.84 26.34
N ALA A 18 42.82 5.59 25.93
CA ALA A 18 41.70 4.68 26.08
C ALA A 18 41.04 4.63 27.46
N ARG A 19 39.73 4.85 27.49
CA ARG A 19 38.83 4.23 28.47
C ARG A 19 37.75 3.44 27.74
N THR A 20 37.95 2.14 27.74
CA THR A 20 37.00 1.07 27.45
C THR A 20 35.70 1.30 28.22
N PRO A 21 34.52 1.41 27.57
CA PRO A 21 33.25 1.22 28.25
C PRO A 21 32.95 -0.27 28.33
N LEU A 22 32.69 -0.69 29.56
CA LEU A 22 32.20 -2.00 29.97
C LEU A 22 31.02 -2.46 29.12
N VAL A 23 31.16 -3.71 28.65
CA VAL A 23 30.11 -4.56 28.11
C VAL A 23 28.97 -4.65 29.12
N GLY A 24 27.82 -4.06 28.78
CA GLY A 24 26.55 -4.31 29.46
C GLY A 24 25.87 -5.54 28.84
N PRO A 25 25.36 -6.49 29.65
CA PRO A 25 24.83 -7.74 29.13
C PRO A 25 23.38 -7.62 28.65
N ALA A 26 23.08 -8.45 27.65
CA ALA A 26 21.78 -9.03 27.33
C ALA A 26 20.68 -8.05 26.88
N GLN A 27 20.72 -7.75 25.57
CA GLN A 27 19.49 -7.69 24.79
C GLN A 27 18.73 -9.01 25.02
N ASN A 28 17.48 -8.89 25.43
CA ASN A 28 16.56 -10.01 25.56
C ASN A 28 16.20 -10.46 24.14
N GLU A 29 17.10 -11.21 23.50
CA GLU A 29 16.78 -12.05 22.36
C GLU A 29 15.65 -12.97 22.81
N MET A 30 14.45 -12.73 22.28
CA MET A 30 13.38 -13.71 22.32
C MET A 30 13.82 -14.89 21.48
N VAL A 31 14.59 -15.79 22.08
CA VAL A 31 14.75 -17.15 21.60
C VAL A 31 13.37 -17.79 21.74
N SER A 32 12.59 -17.71 20.67
CA SER A 32 11.52 -18.66 20.43
C SER A 32 12.17 -20.03 20.56
N MET A 33 11.75 -20.81 21.56
CA MET A 33 12.09 -22.22 21.57
C MET A 33 11.59 -22.79 20.25
N PRO A 34 12.45 -23.40 19.42
CA PRO A 34 11.98 -24.11 18.25
C PRO A 34 11.21 -25.31 18.80
N THR A 35 9.88 -25.22 18.78
CA THR A 35 9.06 -26.42 18.64
C THR A 35 9.66 -27.13 17.43
N ALA A 36 10.28 -28.29 17.66
CA ALA A 36 11.02 -28.99 16.62
C ALA A 36 10.17 -28.99 15.34
N PRO A 37 10.69 -28.45 14.22
CA PRO A 37 9.93 -28.48 12.98
C PRO A 37 9.58 -29.94 12.74
N SER A 38 8.28 -30.23 12.65
CA SER A 38 7.82 -31.51 12.13
C SER A 38 8.65 -31.79 10.87
N ALA A 39 9.26 -32.97 10.77
CA ALA A 39 10.34 -33.31 9.83
C ALA A 39 9.96 -33.19 8.32
N ARG A 40 8.83 -32.55 8.00
CA ARG A 40 8.25 -32.35 6.67
C ARG A 40 8.02 -30.88 6.32
N GLN A 41 8.46 -29.93 7.14
CA GLN A 41 8.31 -28.50 6.87
C GLN A 41 9.27 -28.04 5.75
N ALA A 42 8.75 -27.25 4.81
CA ALA A 42 9.46 -26.81 3.63
C ALA A 42 10.62 -25.85 3.98
N VAL A 43 11.87 -26.27 3.77
CA VAL A 43 13.02 -25.35 3.83
C VAL A 43 13.13 -24.58 2.49
N ASN A 44 12.69 -23.33 2.47
CA ASN A 44 12.87 -22.18 1.53
C ASN A 44 13.28 -22.26 0.02
N ASP A 45 13.65 -23.38 -0.60
CA ASP A 45 14.30 -23.34 -1.94
C ASP A 45 13.44 -23.84 -3.13
N ASP A 46 12.15 -23.49 -3.20
CA ASP A 46 11.36 -23.81 -4.41
C ASP A 46 11.27 -22.57 -5.34
N PRO A 47 11.76 -22.64 -6.59
CA PRO A 47 11.74 -21.52 -7.53
C PRO A 47 10.32 -21.05 -7.87
N LEU A 48 9.31 -21.93 -7.85
CA LEU A 48 7.92 -21.55 -8.12
C LEU A 48 7.35 -20.74 -6.96
N MET A 49 7.74 -21.10 -5.72
CA MET A 49 7.34 -20.39 -4.51
C MET A 49 7.98 -19.01 -4.43
N LEU A 50 9.28 -18.91 -4.76
CA LEU A 50 9.98 -17.62 -4.83
C LEU A 50 9.40 -16.70 -5.90
N ALA A 51 8.94 -17.25 -7.03
CA ALA A 51 8.28 -16.47 -8.08
C ALA A 51 6.93 -15.90 -7.62
N GLN A 52 6.17 -16.65 -6.82
CA GLN A 52 4.89 -16.20 -6.26
C GLN A 52 5.06 -15.06 -5.24
N GLU A 53 6.22 -14.97 -4.59
CA GLU A 53 6.54 -13.99 -3.54
C GLU A 53 7.09 -12.66 -4.09
N GLN A 54 7.17 -12.47 -5.42
CA GLN A 54 7.80 -11.29 -6.03
C GLN A 54 6.94 -10.02 -6.05
N THR A 55 5.70 -10.05 -5.54
CA THR A 55 4.86 -8.85 -5.56
C THR A 55 5.39 -7.79 -4.58
N PRO A 56 5.27 -6.48 -4.88
CA PRO A 56 5.77 -5.40 -4.01
C PRO A 56 5.22 -5.45 -2.58
N ALA A 57 3.94 -5.82 -2.45
CA ALA A 57 3.27 -6.00 -1.15
C ALA A 57 3.89 -7.16 -0.35
N TYR A 58 4.18 -8.29 -1.00
CA TYR A 58 4.88 -9.42 -0.36
C TYR A 58 6.29 -9.05 0.09
N ARG A 59 7.04 -8.31 -0.74
CA ARG A 59 8.39 -7.86 -0.38
C ARG A 59 8.36 -7.01 0.90
N ALA A 60 7.41 -6.08 1.02
CA ALA A 60 7.27 -5.27 2.23
C ALA A 60 6.94 -6.12 3.47
N LEU A 61 6.12 -7.17 3.33
CA LEU A 61 5.82 -8.11 4.43
C LEU A 61 7.04 -8.97 4.81
N PHE A 62 7.81 -9.41 3.82
CA PHE A 62 9.01 -10.20 3.99
C PHE A 62 10.12 -9.41 4.69
N GLU A 63 10.37 -8.16 4.26
CA GLU A 63 11.36 -7.26 4.87
C GLU A 63 11.07 -7.00 6.36
N ASN A 64 9.80 -7.02 6.77
CA ASN A 64 9.39 -6.84 8.16
C ASN A 64 9.30 -8.15 8.95
N SER A 65 9.70 -9.29 8.37
CA SER A 65 9.70 -10.62 9.01
C SER A 65 8.33 -11.04 9.59
N LEU A 66 7.23 -10.61 8.96
CA LEU A 66 5.86 -10.93 9.41
C LEU A 66 5.29 -12.21 8.80
N ILE A 67 5.94 -12.73 7.77
CA ILE A 67 5.54 -13.95 7.07
C ILE A 67 6.07 -15.16 7.84
N CYS A 68 5.19 -16.11 8.14
CA CYS A 68 5.55 -17.35 8.80
C CYS A 68 5.60 -18.50 7.79
N ASN A 69 6.81 -19.00 7.53
CA ASN A 69 7.02 -20.16 6.65
C ASN A 69 6.93 -21.50 7.40
N GLN A 70 6.77 -21.49 8.72
CA GLN A 70 6.84 -22.71 9.55
C GLN A 70 5.72 -23.71 9.24
N TYR A 71 4.54 -23.24 8.87
CA TYR A 71 3.38 -24.10 8.60
C TYR A 71 3.27 -24.54 7.14
N ARG A 72 4.24 -24.17 6.30
CA ARG A 72 4.20 -24.39 4.86
C ARG A 72 4.56 -25.84 4.50
N VAL A 73 3.74 -26.43 3.65
CA VAL A 73 3.90 -27.79 3.13
C VAL A 73 4.16 -27.71 1.62
N ARG A 74 5.11 -28.49 1.10
CA ARG A 74 5.47 -28.46 -0.32
C ARG A 74 4.48 -29.22 -1.19
N ASN A 75 4.26 -30.49 -0.84
CA ASN A 75 3.43 -31.40 -1.61
C ASN A 75 2.27 -31.92 -0.79
N VAL A 76 1.22 -32.37 -1.48
CA VAL A 76 0.09 -33.04 -0.86
C VAL A 76 0.52 -34.32 -0.12
N GLN A 77 1.57 -35.01 -0.57
CA GLN A 77 2.10 -36.20 0.12
C GLN A 77 2.79 -35.87 1.45
N ASP A 78 3.27 -34.62 1.61
CA ASP A 78 3.97 -34.19 2.82
C ASP A 78 3.00 -33.77 3.93
N LEU A 79 1.71 -33.65 3.61
CA LEU A 79 0.66 -33.41 4.61
C LEU A 79 0.67 -34.54 5.66
N ASP A 80 0.44 -34.16 6.91
CA ASP A 80 0.22 -35.09 8.01
C ASP A 80 -1.19 -35.66 7.89
N LEU A 81 -1.33 -36.61 6.96
CA LEU A 81 -2.51 -37.41 6.68
C LEU A 81 -2.24 -38.86 7.09
N VAL A 82 -3.24 -39.49 7.70
CA VAL A 82 -3.26 -40.94 7.86
C VAL A 82 -3.41 -41.53 6.46
N GLN A 83 -2.43 -42.36 6.07
CA GLN A 83 -2.37 -43.04 4.79
C GLN A 83 -3.31 -44.24 4.76
N ALA A 84 -3.81 -44.56 3.56
CA ALA A 84 -4.63 -45.75 3.36
C ALA A 84 -3.87 -47.01 3.77
N ASN A 85 -4.51 -47.87 4.55
CA ASN A 85 -3.91 -49.07 5.12
C ASN A 85 -4.51 -50.37 4.59
N ALA A 86 -5.48 -50.30 3.69
CA ALA A 86 -6.15 -51.46 3.13
C ALA A 86 -6.44 -51.28 1.63
N ASP A 87 -6.58 -52.41 0.94
CA ASP A 87 -7.13 -52.47 -0.41
C ASP A 87 -8.63 -52.78 -0.36
N MET A 88 -9.33 -52.47 -1.44
CA MET A 88 -10.79 -52.68 -1.54
C MET A 88 -11.17 -54.18 -1.43
N THR A 89 -10.31 -55.07 -1.94
CA THR A 89 -10.43 -56.53 -1.84
C THR A 89 -10.24 -57.02 -0.42
N VAL A 90 -9.17 -56.58 0.25
CA VAL A 90 -8.87 -56.94 1.65
C VAL A 90 -10.00 -56.44 2.56
N SER A 91 -10.44 -55.20 2.36
CA SER A 91 -11.52 -54.59 3.15
C SER A 91 -12.83 -55.37 3.04
N LYS A 92 -13.22 -55.81 1.84
CA LYS A 92 -14.43 -56.63 1.66
C LYS A 92 -14.32 -58.01 2.29
N VAL A 93 -13.17 -58.67 2.15
CA VAL A 93 -12.94 -60.00 2.77
C VAL A 93 -12.96 -59.88 4.29
N THR A 94 -12.29 -58.88 4.85
CA THR A 94 -12.27 -58.63 6.30
C THR A 94 -13.64 -58.23 6.83
N GLN A 95 -14.40 -57.40 6.09
CA GLN A 95 -15.78 -57.05 6.45
C GLN A 95 -16.69 -58.27 6.51
N VAL A 96 -16.60 -59.18 5.54
CA VAL A 96 -17.38 -60.44 5.53
C VAL A 96 -16.95 -61.36 6.68
N ALA A 97 -15.64 -61.49 6.93
CA ALA A 97 -15.10 -62.33 8.02
C ALA A 97 -15.47 -61.81 9.42
N THR A 98 -15.59 -60.49 9.60
CA THR A 98 -15.93 -59.84 10.88
C THR A 98 -17.44 -59.64 11.10
N CYS A 99 -18.27 -59.98 10.11
CA CYS A 99 -19.74 -59.87 10.16
C CYS A 99 -20.40 -60.83 11.19
N ASN A 100 -19.65 -61.81 11.71
CA ASN A 100 -20.10 -62.75 12.75
C ASN A 100 -20.12 -62.14 14.19
N GLY A 101 -20.61 -60.91 14.34
CA GLY A 101 -20.83 -60.24 15.64
C GLY A 101 -19.77 -59.23 16.08
N PHE A 102 -18.73 -58.98 15.28
CA PHE A 102 -17.66 -58.01 15.57
C PHE A 102 -17.70 -56.74 14.69
N CYS A 103 -18.73 -56.62 13.85
CA CYS A 103 -18.89 -55.52 12.89
C CYS A 103 -18.92 -54.11 13.54
N CYS A 104 -19.24 -54.03 14.83
CA CYS A 104 -19.27 -52.78 15.59
C CYS A 104 -17.88 -52.24 15.98
N LEU A 105 -16.81 -53.04 15.87
CA LEU A 105 -15.47 -52.70 16.35
C LEU A 105 -14.52 -52.23 15.24
N MET A 106 -14.88 -52.49 13.97
CA MET A 106 -14.11 -52.07 12.80
C MET A 106 -14.85 -50.98 12.05
N LYS A 107 -14.17 -49.88 11.73
CA LYS A 107 -14.70 -48.84 10.84
C LYS A 107 -14.02 -48.95 9.48
N PHE A 108 -14.85 -49.12 8.44
CA PHE A 108 -14.43 -49.16 7.05
C PHE A 108 -14.95 -47.91 6.35
N PHE A 109 -14.06 -47.21 5.67
CA PHE A 109 -14.46 -46.09 4.84
C PHE A 109 -13.49 -45.83 3.70
N VAL A 110 -14.00 -45.25 2.63
CA VAL A 110 -13.23 -44.87 1.45
C VAL A 110 -13.23 -43.35 1.37
N VAL A 111 -12.05 -42.78 1.14
CA VAL A 111 -11.86 -41.35 0.86
C VAL A 111 -11.51 -41.22 -0.61
N GLY A 112 -12.26 -40.39 -1.34
CA GLY A 112 -12.03 -40.14 -2.76
C GLY A 112 -10.66 -39.52 -3.03
N ALA A 113 -10.17 -39.69 -4.26
CA ALA A 113 -8.92 -39.05 -4.71
C ALA A 113 -9.02 -37.53 -4.59
N GLY A 114 -7.96 -36.89 -4.10
CA GLY A 114 -7.92 -35.44 -3.87
C GLY A 114 -8.89 -34.93 -2.79
N CYS A 115 -9.49 -35.82 -1.99
CA CYS A 115 -10.32 -35.47 -0.84
C CYS A 115 -9.64 -35.85 0.47
N VAL A 116 -10.03 -35.17 1.54
CA VAL A 116 -9.61 -35.45 2.91
C VAL A 116 -10.85 -35.67 3.77
N ARG A 117 -10.81 -36.68 4.64
CA ARG A 117 -11.87 -36.94 5.62
C ARG A 117 -11.41 -36.59 7.03
N LYS A 118 -12.28 -35.92 7.79
CA LYS A 118 -11.99 -35.50 9.16
C LYS A 118 -12.25 -36.65 10.13
N GLY A 119 -11.33 -36.86 11.06
CA GLY A 119 -11.41 -37.85 12.12
C GLY A 119 -11.12 -37.27 13.50
N TYR A 120 -11.65 -37.92 14.52
CA TYR A 120 -11.36 -37.64 15.91
C TYR A 120 -11.13 -38.94 16.68
N HIS A 121 -10.02 -39.03 17.40
CA HIS A 121 -9.73 -40.12 18.33
C HIS A 121 -10.25 -39.75 19.72
N SER A 122 -10.83 -40.69 20.47
CA SER A 122 -11.36 -40.46 21.82
C SER A 122 -10.32 -39.93 22.82
N ALA A 123 -9.04 -40.11 22.52
CA ALA A 123 -7.90 -39.58 23.28
C ALA A 123 -7.69 -38.06 23.09
N GLY A 124 -8.55 -37.37 22.33
CA GLY A 124 -8.44 -35.92 22.09
C GLY A 124 -7.62 -35.54 20.86
N GLN A 125 -7.20 -36.52 20.04
CA GLN A 125 -6.39 -36.26 18.85
C GLN A 125 -7.28 -36.08 17.61
N TYR A 126 -7.04 -35.00 16.87
CA TYR A 126 -7.66 -34.76 15.57
C TYR A 126 -6.81 -35.37 14.47
N LEU A 127 -7.45 -36.07 13.54
CA LEU A 127 -6.78 -36.78 12.44
C LEU A 127 -7.40 -36.36 11.11
N PHE A 128 -6.56 -36.32 10.07
CA PHE A 128 -7.01 -36.19 8.70
C PHE A 128 -6.69 -37.49 7.96
N TYR A 129 -7.68 -38.02 7.27
CA TYR A 129 -7.54 -39.22 6.43
C TYR A 129 -7.35 -38.79 4.99
N GLY A 130 -6.24 -39.21 4.39
CA GLY A 130 -5.96 -38.98 2.97
C GLY A 130 -6.77 -39.90 2.07
N GLU A 131 -6.54 -39.80 0.76
CA GLU A 131 -7.18 -40.64 -0.25
C GLU A 131 -6.92 -42.14 -0.05
N GLY A 132 -7.88 -42.97 -0.46
CA GLY A 132 -7.79 -44.42 -0.43
C GLY A 132 -8.72 -45.09 0.59
N VAL A 133 -8.49 -46.38 0.84
CA VAL A 133 -9.35 -47.21 1.69
C VAL A 133 -8.75 -47.33 3.09
N HIS A 134 -9.55 -46.99 4.09
CA HIS A 134 -9.17 -46.97 5.49
C HIS A 134 -9.94 -48.03 6.27
N MET A 135 -9.20 -48.82 7.03
CA MET A 135 -9.72 -49.84 7.94
C MET A 135 -9.16 -49.57 9.34
N HIS A 136 -10.00 -49.09 10.25
CA HIS A 136 -9.60 -48.84 11.63
C HIS A 136 -10.23 -49.84 12.60
N PRO A 137 -9.42 -50.65 13.33
CA PRO A 137 -9.91 -51.63 14.29
C PRO A 137 -10.29 -51.07 15.65
N SER A 138 -10.37 -49.74 15.77
CA SER A 138 -10.60 -49.06 17.04
C SER A 138 -12.00 -48.46 17.09
N PRO A 139 -12.85 -48.80 18.08
CA PRO A 139 -14.14 -48.16 18.28
C PRO A 139 -14.01 -46.70 18.73
N TYR A 140 -12.82 -46.31 19.18
CA TYR A 140 -12.51 -44.99 19.72
C TYR A 140 -12.29 -43.90 18.66
N ILE A 141 -12.28 -44.26 17.39
CA ILE A 141 -12.12 -43.31 16.28
C ILE A 141 -13.51 -42.95 15.75
N SER A 142 -13.87 -41.68 15.79
CA SER A 142 -15.06 -41.13 15.17
C SER A 142 -14.68 -40.44 13.87
N VAL A 143 -15.19 -40.95 12.75
CA VAL A 143 -14.94 -40.40 11.42
C VAL A 143 -16.16 -39.57 11.03
N LEU A 144 -15.92 -38.32 10.62
CA LEU A 144 -16.98 -37.45 10.11
C LEU A 144 -17.31 -37.88 8.67
N GLY A 145 -18.58 -38.15 8.39
CA GLY A 145 -19.01 -38.83 7.15
C GLY A 145 -18.90 -38.02 5.86
N ARG A 146 -18.42 -36.77 5.89
CA ARG A 146 -18.30 -35.91 4.72
C ARG A 146 -16.84 -35.82 4.25
N ASP A 147 -16.60 -36.21 3.01
CA ASP A 147 -15.36 -35.91 2.31
C ASP A 147 -15.30 -34.43 1.96
N VAL A 148 -14.17 -33.80 2.27
CA VAL A 148 -13.89 -32.41 1.92
C VAL A 148 -12.80 -32.43 0.86
N PRO A 149 -13.02 -31.85 -0.33
CA PRO A 149 -11.99 -31.81 -1.35
C PRO A 149 -10.83 -30.93 -0.88
N LEU A 150 -9.60 -31.30 -1.20
CA LEU A 150 -8.42 -30.49 -0.87
C LEU A 150 -8.40 -29.14 -1.62
N THR A 151 -9.21 -29.02 -2.68
CA THR A 151 -9.46 -27.76 -3.37
C THR A 151 -10.29 -26.78 -2.55
N ASP A 152 -10.93 -27.23 -1.46
CA ASP A 152 -11.58 -26.33 -0.53
C ASP A 152 -10.51 -25.49 0.17
N GLY A 153 -10.67 -24.17 0.17
CA GLY A 153 -9.61 -23.25 0.61
C GLY A 153 -9.23 -23.43 2.08
N ILE A 154 -10.16 -23.91 2.90
CA ILE A 154 -9.96 -24.10 4.34
C ILE A 154 -10.61 -25.39 4.87
N ILE A 155 -9.82 -26.21 5.55
CA ILE A 155 -10.26 -27.45 6.17
C ILE A 155 -9.83 -27.45 7.64
N VAL A 156 -10.75 -27.10 8.54
CA VAL A 156 -10.51 -27.08 10.00
C VAL A 156 -11.06 -28.34 10.67
N ASN A 157 -10.26 -28.98 11.53
CA ASN A 157 -10.65 -30.12 12.36
C ASN A 157 -10.03 -29.99 13.76
N GLY A 158 -10.71 -29.27 14.65
CA GLY A 158 -10.22 -29.05 16.02
C GLY A 158 -8.90 -28.28 16.03
N THR A 159 -7.84 -28.89 16.57
CA THR A 159 -6.49 -28.29 16.62
C THR A 159 -5.71 -28.37 15.32
N LYS A 160 -6.12 -29.26 14.40
CA LYS A 160 -5.50 -29.41 13.09
C LYS A 160 -6.27 -28.65 12.03
N ALA A 161 -5.55 -27.95 11.15
CA ALA A 161 -6.14 -27.31 9.99
C ALA A 161 -5.22 -27.41 8.78
N ILE A 162 -5.84 -27.48 7.60
CA ILE A 162 -5.20 -27.37 6.29
C ILE A 162 -5.77 -26.13 5.61
N LEU A 163 -4.90 -25.26 5.13
CA LEU A 163 -5.26 -24.02 4.44
C LEU A 163 -4.52 -23.94 3.13
N THR A 164 -5.25 -23.66 2.06
CA THR A 164 -4.68 -23.40 0.73
C THR A 164 -4.84 -21.91 0.44
N VAL A 165 -3.72 -21.17 0.45
CA VAL A 165 -3.69 -19.74 0.14
C VAL A 165 -3.38 -19.58 -1.35
N THR A 166 -4.29 -18.95 -2.09
CA THR A 166 -4.12 -18.68 -3.52
C THR A 166 -3.16 -17.51 -3.76
N GLN A 167 -2.57 -17.46 -4.96
CA GLN A 167 -1.74 -16.33 -5.37
C GLN A 167 -2.54 -15.03 -5.36
N GLY A 168 -1.90 -13.93 -4.94
CA GLY A 168 -2.55 -12.64 -4.75
C GLY A 168 -3.21 -12.47 -3.38
N PHE A 169 -3.31 -13.55 -2.59
CA PHE A 169 -3.86 -13.52 -1.24
C PHE A 169 -2.79 -13.81 -0.18
N VAL A 170 -3.09 -13.40 1.05
CA VAL A 170 -2.34 -13.73 2.27
C VAL A 170 -3.31 -14.31 3.28
N GLY A 171 -2.95 -15.41 3.93
CA GLY A 171 -3.74 -15.94 5.03
C GLY A 171 -3.45 -15.17 6.31
N LEU A 172 -4.46 -14.55 6.92
CA LEU A 172 -4.34 -13.97 8.26
C LEU A 172 -4.76 -14.99 9.31
N CYS A 173 -3.80 -15.41 10.13
CA CYS A 173 -4.02 -16.22 11.31
C CYS A 173 -3.76 -15.42 12.59
N MET A 174 -4.34 -15.84 13.71
CA MET A 174 -4.02 -15.33 15.04
C MET A 174 -3.44 -16.45 15.87
N ASP A 175 -2.23 -16.27 16.39
CA ASP A 175 -1.64 -17.17 17.37
C ASP A 175 -1.53 -16.47 18.72
N ARG A 176 -2.23 -16.95 19.74
CA ARG A 176 -2.19 -16.37 21.10
C ARG A 176 -2.41 -14.85 21.14
N GLY A 177 -3.23 -14.34 20.22
CA GLY A 177 -3.53 -12.90 20.09
C GLY A 177 -2.55 -12.11 19.22
N GLN A 178 -1.51 -12.73 18.68
CA GLN A 178 -0.58 -12.11 17.71
C GLN A 178 -0.97 -12.48 16.27
N PRO A 179 -0.95 -11.54 15.31
CA PRO A 179 -1.22 -11.84 13.91
C PRO A 179 -0.04 -12.59 13.28
N VAL A 180 -0.34 -13.68 12.59
CA VAL A 180 0.60 -14.51 11.82
C VAL A 180 0.13 -14.52 10.38
N LEU A 181 1.02 -14.15 9.45
CA LEU A 181 0.70 -14.13 8.03
C LEU A 181 1.24 -15.38 7.34
N LEU A 182 0.37 -16.05 6.61
CA LEU A 182 0.71 -17.22 5.82
C LEU A 182 0.93 -16.81 4.36
N PRO A 183 2.09 -17.16 3.75
CA PRO A 183 2.39 -16.85 2.36
C PRO A 183 1.50 -17.66 1.40
N PRO A 184 1.59 -17.49 0.06
CA PRO A 184 0.78 -18.28 -0.86
C PRO A 184 1.29 -19.72 -0.86
N GLY A 185 0.36 -20.67 -1.00
CA GLY A 185 0.64 -22.11 -1.00
C GLY A 185 -0.17 -22.89 0.03
N LEU A 186 0.25 -24.14 0.23
CA LEU A 186 -0.42 -25.09 1.12
C LEU A 186 0.20 -25.01 2.51
N HIS A 187 -0.66 -24.88 3.52
CA HIS A 187 -0.26 -24.80 4.92
C HIS A 187 -0.99 -25.83 5.76
N GLN A 188 -0.29 -26.42 6.72
CA GLN A 188 -0.86 -27.30 7.70
C GLN A 188 -0.26 -27.03 9.07
N TRP A 189 -1.10 -27.04 10.10
CA TRP A 189 -0.67 -26.93 11.48
C TRP A 189 -1.48 -27.84 12.39
N ASP A 190 -0.90 -28.11 13.57
CA ASP A 190 -1.55 -28.75 14.70
C ASP A 190 -1.29 -27.90 15.94
N SER A 191 -2.13 -26.90 16.16
CA SER A 191 -2.01 -25.99 17.30
C SER A 191 -3.39 -25.54 17.76
N PRO A 192 -3.70 -25.66 19.06
CA PRO A 192 -4.95 -25.15 19.61
C PRO A 192 -4.99 -23.62 19.68
N THR A 193 -3.85 -22.94 19.56
CA THR A 193 -3.76 -21.48 19.70
C THR A 193 -3.76 -20.72 18.39
N LEU A 194 -3.53 -21.43 17.26
CA LEU A 194 -3.49 -20.83 15.93
C LEU A 194 -4.86 -20.93 15.25
N GLU A 195 -5.55 -19.80 15.17
CA GLU A 195 -6.86 -19.67 14.55
C GLU A 195 -6.73 -18.92 13.22
N PHE A 196 -7.29 -19.48 12.15
CA PHE A 196 -7.40 -18.77 10.88
C PHE A 196 -8.56 -17.76 10.94
N LYS A 197 -8.32 -16.52 10.53
CA LYS A 197 -9.35 -15.47 10.47
C LYS A 197 -9.91 -15.28 9.07
N GLU A 198 -9.06 -14.89 8.13
CA GLU A 198 -9.51 -14.48 6.80
C GLU A 198 -8.38 -14.56 5.75
N LEU A 199 -8.77 -14.65 4.48
CA LEU A 199 -7.89 -14.47 3.33
C LEU A 199 -7.96 -13.01 2.90
N ILE A 200 -6.81 -12.35 2.90
CA ILE A 200 -6.69 -10.93 2.56
C ILE A 200 -6.15 -10.80 1.15
N ASP A 201 -6.84 -10.03 0.32
CA ASP A 201 -6.41 -9.71 -1.04
C ASP A 201 -5.33 -8.62 -1.02
N LEU A 202 -4.17 -8.92 -1.61
CA LEU A 202 -3.05 -7.99 -1.73
C LEU A 202 -3.25 -6.91 -2.79
N ALA A 203 -4.26 -7.04 -3.65
CA ALA A 203 -4.64 -5.99 -4.58
C ALA A 203 -5.24 -4.77 -3.86
N SER A 204 -5.69 -4.92 -2.62
CA SER A 204 -6.23 -3.81 -1.84
C SER A 204 -5.12 -2.87 -1.37
N SER A 205 -5.34 -1.56 -1.53
CA SER A 205 -4.34 -0.53 -1.20
C SER A 205 -4.14 -0.32 0.29
N ILE A 206 -5.12 -0.69 1.12
CA ILE A 206 -5.07 -0.58 2.57
C ILE A 206 -5.47 -1.91 3.18
N ILE A 207 -4.51 -2.55 3.85
CA ILE A 207 -4.68 -3.87 4.46
C ILE A 207 -4.41 -3.75 5.95
N ARG A 208 -5.41 -4.05 6.78
CA ARG A 208 -5.32 -3.96 8.24
C ARG A 208 -5.03 -5.33 8.84
N LEU A 209 -3.85 -5.47 9.43
CA LEU A 209 -3.32 -6.71 10.01
C LEU A 209 -3.23 -6.59 11.53
N GLY A 210 -4.38 -6.36 12.17
CA GLY A 210 -4.45 -6.11 13.61
C GLY A 210 -3.77 -4.80 14.01
N PRO A 211 -2.65 -4.82 14.77
CA PRO A 211 -1.89 -3.61 15.12
C PRO A 211 -1.07 -3.03 13.96
N TYR A 212 -0.85 -3.81 12.91
CA TYR A 212 -0.11 -3.39 11.73
C TYR A 212 -1.05 -3.02 10.59
N THR A 213 -0.61 -2.15 9.68
CA THR A 213 -1.38 -1.83 8.48
C THR A 213 -0.43 -1.71 7.30
N LEU A 214 -0.63 -2.54 6.28
CA LEU A 214 0.10 -2.49 5.03
C LEU A 214 -0.61 -1.52 4.10
N ILE A 215 0.12 -0.52 3.60
CA ILE A 215 -0.37 0.45 2.64
C ILE A 215 0.43 0.28 1.35
N THR A 216 -0.27 0.00 0.25
CA THR A 216 0.30 0.05 -1.09
C THR A 216 -0.07 1.40 -1.71
N VAL A 217 0.93 2.22 -2.02
CA VAL A 217 0.72 3.53 -2.63
C VAL A 217 1.07 3.44 -4.11
N ASP A 218 0.09 3.65 -4.97
CA ASP A 218 0.29 3.63 -6.42
C ASP A 218 1.11 4.84 -6.90
N GLU A 219 1.73 4.70 -8.06
CA GLU A 219 2.43 5.79 -8.71
C GLU A 219 1.46 6.94 -9.06
N GLY A 220 1.90 8.18 -8.83
CA GLY A 220 1.06 9.36 -8.98
C GLY A 220 0.10 9.59 -7.80
N TYR A 221 0.18 8.81 -6.72
CA TYR A 221 -0.45 9.10 -5.45
C TYR A 221 0.60 9.24 -4.34
N ALA A 222 0.21 9.91 -3.26
CA ALA A 222 0.96 9.97 -2.01
C ALA A 222 0.01 9.68 -0.86
N ALA A 223 0.41 8.82 0.08
CA ALA A 223 -0.39 8.54 1.26
C ALA A 223 -0.01 9.51 2.38
N VAL A 224 -1.01 10.16 2.97
CA VAL A 224 -0.85 10.95 4.18
C VAL A 224 -1.13 10.04 5.37
N THR A 225 -0.16 9.95 6.27
CA THR A 225 -0.24 9.13 7.49
C THR A 225 0.10 9.99 8.70
N GLN A 226 -0.37 9.57 9.86
CA GLN A 226 -0.10 10.21 11.14
C GLN A 226 0.63 9.23 12.04
N ASP A 227 1.87 9.53 12.38
CA ASP A 227 2.72 8.74 13.27
C ASP A 227 2.89 9.48 14.60
N ASN A 228 2.26 8.98 15.67
CA ASN A 228 2.31 9.58 17.01
C ASN A 228 1.96 11.08 17.05
N GLY A 229 1.07 11.52 16.16
CA GLY A 229 0.67 12.92 16.02
C GLY A 229 1.43 13.71 14.95
N GLU A 230 2.55 13.20 14.44
CA GLU A 230 3.29 13.81 13.33
C GLU A 230 2.74 13.33 11.98
N GLN A 231 2.43 14.26 11.07
CA GLN A 231 2.05 13.91 9.71
C GLN A 231 3.28 13.48 8.89
N LYS A 232 3.28 12.22 8.44
CA LYS A 232 4.27 11.64 7.53
C LYS A 232 3.64 11.32 6.20
N ILE A 233 4.33 11.68 5.12
CA ILE A 233 3.90 11.39 3.76
C ILE A 233 4.70 10.24 3.20
N LEU A 234 3.99 9.28 2.65
CA LEU A 234 4.55 8.12 1.97
C LEU A 234 4.43 8.35 0.46
N GLU A 235 5.57 8.29 -0.20
CA GLU A 235 5.67 8.50 -1.65
C GLU A 235 5.15 7.28 -2.43
N GLY A 236 4.56 7.54 -3.60
CA GLY A 236 3.98 6.50 -4.46
C GLY A 236 4.98 5.53 -5.06
N GLY A 237 4.45 4.42 -5.59
CA GLY A 237 5.20 3.36 -6.28
C GLY A 237 5.80 2.30 -5.36
N ARG A 238 5.48 2.31 -4.06
CA ARG A 238 5.99 1.34 -3.07
C ARG A 238 4.92 0.97 -2.05
N ALA A 239 5.09 -0.20 -1.45
CA ALA A 239 4.32 -0.63 -0.29
C ALA A 239 5.06 -0.27 1.00
N TYR A 240 4.32 0.20 2.01
CA TYR A 240 4.83 0.63 3.30
C TYR A 240 4.07 -0.10 4.41
N MET A 241 4.79 -0.41 5.48
CA MET A 241 4.20 -1.07 6.65
C MET A 241 4.13 -0.08 7.82
N LEU A 242 2.91 0.13 8.32
CA LEU A 242 2.66 0.86 9.56
C LEU A 242 2.90 -0.09 10.74
N THR A 243 3.98 0.16 11.48
CA THR A 243 4.51 -0.80 12.47
C THR A 243 3.80 -0.78 13.82
N HIS A 244 2.98 0.23 14.12
CA HIS A 244 2.41 0.39 15.44
C HIS A 244 1.04 1.08 15.40
N ARG A 245 0.23 0.86 16.45
CA ARG A 245 -1.17 1.28 16.54
C ARG A 245 -1.39 2.81 16.43
N ASN A 246 -0.41 3.60 16.83
CA ASN A 246 -0.49 5.06 16.75
C ASN A 246 -0.12 5.59 15.36
N TRP A 247 0.42 4.75 14.47
CA TRP A 247 0.66 5.10 13.08
C TRP A 247 -0.58 4.77 12.26
N LYS A 248 -1.33 5.81 11.92
CA LYS A 248 -2.62 5.68 11.24
C LYS A 248 -2.53 6.22 9.83
N PHE A 249 -3.15 5.50 8.90
CA PHE A 249 -3.45 6.04 7.58
C PHE A 249 -4.57 7.09 7.68
N GLU A 250 -4.40 8.23 7.02
CA GLU A 250 -5.44 9.24 6.92
C GLU A 250 -6.13 9.19 5.54
N LYS A 251 -5.38 9.45 4.46
CA LYS A 251 -5.95 9.61 3.12
C LYS A 251 -4.90 9.47 2.01
N PHE A 252 -5.34 9.13 0.80
CA PHE A 252 -4.51 9.17 -0.40
C PHE A 252 -4.69 10.49 -1.13
N MET A 253 -3.61 11.17 -1.46
CA MET A 253 -3.60 12.40 -2.24
C MET A 253 -3.04 12.16 -3.64
N THR A 254 -3.77 12.62 -4.65
CA THR A 254 -3.32 12.51 -6.04
C THR A 254 -2.25 13.56 -6.36
N LYS A 255 -1.17 13.11 -7.01
CA LYS A 255 -0.15 13.92 -7.68
C LYS A 255 -0.36 13.93 -9.21
N LYS A 256 -1.47 13.38 -9.70
CA LYS A 256 -1.80 13.38 -11.14
C LYS A 256 -2.28 14.78 -11.57
N LEU A 257 -2.02 15.12 -12.83
CA LEU A 257 -2.51 16.34 -13.45
C LEU A 257 -4.05 16.41 -13.34
N GLN A 258 -4.55 17.55 -12.88
CA GLN A 258 -5.97 17.85 -12.77
C GLN A 258 -6.33 18.94 -13.76
N THR A 259 -7.50 18.81 -14.39
CA THR A 259 -8.07 19.82 -15.27
C THR A 259 -9.32 20.38 -14.62
N ALA A 260 -9.40 21.71 -14.53
CA ALA A 260 -10.55 22.43 -14.02
C ALA A 260 -10.94 23.54 -14.98
N ASP A 261 -12.20 23.53 -15.39
CA ASP A 261 -12.77 24.63 -16.18
C ASP A 261 -13.17 25.77 -15.25
N VAL A 262 -12.82 26.98 -15.67
CA VAL A 262 -13.09 28.24 -14.98
C VAL A 262 -13.85 29.13 -15.94
N GLY A 263 -15.17 29.23 -15.77
CA GLY A 263 -15.97 30.16 -16.55
C GLY A 263 -17.49 29.91 -16.50
N PRO A 264 -18.27 30.83 -17.12
CA PRO A 264 -17.83 32.12 -17.66
C PRO A 264 -17.68 33.18 -16.56
N ILE A 265 -16.61 33.98 -16.63
CA ILE A 265 -16.39 35.12 -15.73
C ILE A 265 -16.63 36.41 -16.52
N GLN A 266 -17.53 37.25 -16.02
CA GLN A 266 -17.77 38.59 -16.54
C GLN A 266 -16.84 39.57 -15.83
N VAL A 267 -15.90 40.17 -16.56
CA VAL A 267 -14.92 41.11 -16.02
C VAL A 267 -14.86 42.36 -16.88
N THR A 268 -14.69 43.52 -16.27
CA THR A 268 -14.52 44.79 -16.96
C THR A 268 -13.04 45.12 -17.06
N THR A 269 -12.59 45.50 -18.25
CA THR A 269 -11.21 45.95 -18.50
C THR A 269 -10.92 47.32 -17.90
N GLY A 270 -9.66 47.74 -17.89
CA GLY A 270 -9.26 49.07 -17.41
C GLY A 270 -9.92 50.23 -18.16
N ASP A 271 -10.34 50.00 -19.41
CA ASP A 271 -11.06 50.96 -20.25
C ASP A 271 -12.59 50.83 -20.18
N ASN A 272 -13.11 50.18 -19.13
CA ASN A 272 -14.53 50.01 -18.90
C ASN A 272 -15.27 49.19 -19.99
N VAL A 273 -14.59 48.23 -20.64
CA VAL A 273 -15.20 47.31 -21.61
C VAL A 273 -15.53 46.00 -20.92
N PRO A 274 -16.81 45.55 -20.90
CA PRO A 274 -17.18 44.25 -20.33
C PRO A 274 -16.73 43.12 -21.26
N LEU A 275 -16.05 42.12 -20.70
CA LEU A 275 -15.61 40.91 -21.37
C LEU A 275 -16.12 39.67 -20.64
N GLU A 276 -16.50 38.67 -21.42
CA GLU A 276 -16.79 37.32 -20.93
C GLU A 276 -15.59 36.42 -21.25
N ALA A 277 -14.97 35.87 -20.21
CA ALA A 277 -13.83 34.99 -20.36
C ALA A 277 -14.16 33.57 -19.90
N THR A 278 -13.80 32.60 -20.73
CA THR A 278 -13.77 31.16 -20.39
C THR A 278 -12.33 30.69 -20.46
N SER A 279 -11.91 29.90 -19.47
CA SER A 279 -10.55 29.36 -19.41
C SER A 279 -10.56 27.96 -18.81
N THR A 280 -9.59 27.16 -19.20
CA THR A 280 -9.36 25.84 -18.61
C THR A 280 -7.98 25.85 -17.96
N VAL A 281 -7.89 25.41 -16.71
CA VAL A 281 -6.64 25.36 -15.95
C VAL A 281 -6.23 23.92 -15.70
N ASN A 282 -5.00 23.62 -16.08
CA ASN A 282 -4.32 22.38 -15.73
C ASN A 282 -3.37 22.65 -14.57
N TRP A 283 -3.49 21.88 -13.48
CA TRP A 283 -2.68 22.04 -12.28
C TRP A 283 -2.31 20.69 -11.68
N VAL A 284 -1.22 20.65 -10.91
CA VAL A 284 -0.72 19.44 -10.26
C VAL A 284 -0.19 19.77 -8.87
N ILE A 285 -0.29 18.82 -7.95
CA ILE A 285 0.29 18.96 -6.60
C ILE A 285 1.74 18.50 -6.65
N GLU A 286 2.67 19.44 -6.60
CA GLU A 286 4.11 19.16 -6.54
C GLU A 286 4.53 18.73 -5.12
N ASP A 287 4.26 19.57 -4.11
CA ASP A 287 4.55 19.25 -2.71
C ASP A 287 3.30 18.75 -1.97
N ALA A 288 3.27 17.45 -1.75
CA ALA A 288 2.23 16.80 -0.98
C ALA A 288 2.23 17.22 0.51
N LYS A 289 3.38 17.58 1.08
CA LYS A 289 3.50 17.91 2.50
C LYS A 289 2.86 19.25 2.81
N LEU A 290 3.16 20.24 1.99
CA LEU A 290 2.54 21.55 2.11
C LEU A 290 1.05 21.48 1.78
N ALA A 291 0.66 20.76 0.72
CA ALA A 291 -0.74 20.59 0.36
C ALA A 291 -1.56 19.92 1.47
N ALA A 292 -1.05 18.86 2.10
CA ALA A 292 -1.75 18.18 3.19
C ALA A 292 -1.93 19.06 4.44
N ARG A 293 -0.96 19.94 4.74
CA ARG A 293 -1.01 20.88 5.87
C ARG A 293 -1.97 22.05 5.63
N MET A 294 -1.97 22.59 4.41
CA MET A 294 -2.76 23.77 4.04
C MET A 294 -4.19 23.43 3.63
N ALA A 295 -4.43 22.20 3.14
CA ALA A 295 -5.76 21.67 2.91
C ALA A 295 -6.45 21.43 4.25
N ALA A 296 -7.04 22.50 4.80
CA ALA A 296 -7.87 22.49 5.99
C ALA A 296 -9.15 21.69 5.73
N ASN A 297 -9.03 20.36 5.70
CA ASN A 297 -10.15 19.49 6.03
C ASN A 297 -10.35 19.60 7.55
N THR A 298 -11.16 20.57 7.96
CA THR A 298 -11.76 20.58 9.31
C THR A 298 -12.29 19.18 9.58
N MET A 299 -11.80 18.58 10.67
CA MET A 299 -12.10 17.21 11.04
C MET A 299 -13.62 17.00 11.06
N ALA A 300 -14.16 16.33 10.04
CA ALA A 300 -15.46 15.72 10.17
C ALA A 300 -15.27 14.56 11.16
N SER A 301 -15.62 14.81 12.41
CA SER A 301 -15.81 13.78 13.43
C SER A 301 -16.99 12.90 13.00
N ALA A 302 -16.75 11.97 12.11
CA ALA A 302 -17.72 10.94 11.78
C ALA A 302 -16.99 9.68 11.36
N ALA A 303 -17.29 8.61 12.08
CA ALA A 303 -16.87 7.24 11.85
C ALA A 303 -17.35 6.71 10.48
N ALA A 304 -16.84 7.27 9.39
CA ALA A 304 -17.17 6.89 8.03
C ALA A 304 -15.94 6.29 7.35
N GLN A 305 -15.95 4.97 7.29
CA GLN A 305 -15.28 4.06 6.35
C GLN A 305 -13.84 4.37 5.89
N ALA A 306 -12.99 3.39 6.17
CA ALA A 306 -11.57 3.28 5.88
C ALA A 306 -11.21 3.20 4.37
N GLY A 307 -11.73 4.11 3.56
CA GLY A 307 -11.47 4.17 2.11
C GLY A 307 -11.69 5.54 1.48
N THR A 308 -11.71 6.62 2.28
CA THR A 308 -11.97 7.96 1.77
C THR A 308 -10.75 8.52 1.03
N GLU A 309 -10.82 8.39 -0.30
CA GLU A 309 -10.06 9.18 -1.26
C GLU A 309 -10.03 10.65 -0.81
N PHE A 310 -8.88 11.31 -0.93
CA PHE A 310 -8.76 12.73 -0.55
C PHE A 310 -9.82 13.54 -1.27
N ASP A 311 -10.61 14.28 -0.50
CA ASP A 311 -11.60 15.22 -1.03
C ASP A 311 -10.88 16.39 -1.72
N ILE A 312 -10.51 16.16 -2.98
CA ILE A 312 -9.81 17.10 -3.85
C ILE A 312 -10.68 18.30 -4.20
N THR A 313 -11.99 18.22 -3.95
CA THR A 313 -12.94 19.28 -4.32
C THR A 313 -12.60 20.61 -3.66
N LYS A 314 -12.10 20.60 -2.42
CA LYS A 314 -11.71 21.84 -1.72
C LYS A 314 -10.46 22.47 -2.33
N VAL A 315 -9.41 21.68 -2.55
CA VAL A 315 -8.20 22.17 -3.22
C VAL A 315 -8.53 22.67 -4.61
N ARG A 316 -9.39 21.94 -5.36
CA ARG A 316 -9.88 22.36 -6.67
C ARG A 316 -10.63 23.69 -6.58
N ALA A 317 -11.52 23.86 -5.60
CA ALA A 317 -12.28 25.10 -5.42
C ALA A 317 -11.36 26.28 -5.08
N ASP A 318 -10.34 26.07 -4.25
CA ASP A 318 -9.36 27.11 -3.90
C ASP A 318 -8.48 27.48 -5.09
N VAL A 319 -8.02 26.50 -5.88
CA VAL A 319 -7.30 26.75 -7.14
C VAL A 319 -8.19 27.54 -8.11
N VAL A 320 -9.44 27.13 -8.30
CA VAL A 320 -10.39 27.83 -9.18
C VAL A 320 -10.62 29.27 -8.71
N ARG A 321 -10.79 29.51 -7.41
CA ARG A 321 -10.91 30.87 -6.85
C ARG A 321 -9.65 31.71 -7.09
N GLN A 322 -8.47 31.14 -6.85
CA GLN A 322 -7.21 31.85 -7.05
C GLN A 322 -6.97 32.20 -8.51
N VAL A 323 -7.28 31.28 -9.43
CA VAL A 323 -7.23 31.52 -10.88
C VAL A 323 -8.24 32.59 -11.26
N THR A 324 -9.48 32.51 -10.75
CA THR A 324 -10.54 33.47 -11.06
C THR A 324 -10.14 34.89 -10.64
N ALA A 325 -9.58 35.03 -9.43
CA ALA A 325 -9.06 36.31 -8.94
C ALA A 325 -7.88 36.82 -9.78
N SER A 326 -6.96 35.93 -10.16
CA SER A 326 -5.79 36.29 -10.98
C SER A 326 -6.19 36.69 -12.40
N LEU A 327 -7.14 35.98 -13.01
CA LEU A 327 -7.69 36.28 -14.33
C LEU A 327 -8.47 37.60 -14.31
N ALA A 328 -9.30 37.83 -13.29
CA ALA A 328 -10.02 39.09 -13.12
C ALA A 328 -9.07 40.28 -12.93
N SER A 329 -8.01 40.10 -12.12
CA SER A 329 -6.97 41.12 -11.95
C SER A 329 -6.21 41.39 -13.25
N PHE A 330 -5.92 40.35 -14.03
CA PHE A 330 -5.24 40.50 -15.32
C PHE A 330 -6.11 41.27 -16.32
N ILE A 331 -7.37 40.86 -16.50
CA ILE A 331 -8.30 41.53 -17.42
C ILE A 331 -8.54 42.99 -17.01
N GLY A 332 -8.70 43.26 -15.71
CA GLY A 332 -8.87 44.61 -15.18
C GLY A 332 -7.65 45.52 -15.39
N ALA A 333 -6.45 44.96 -15.54
CA ALA A 333 -5.23 45.72 -15.82
C ALA A 333 -5.02 45.99 -17.33
N VAL A 334 -5.74 45.30 -18.21
CA VAL A 334 -5.61 45.51 -19.66
C VAL A 334 -6.38 46.78 -20.06
N SER A 335 -5.64 47.74 -20.61
CA SER A 335 -6.17 48.89 -21.34
C SER A 335 -5.84 48.73 -22.83
N TYR A 336 -6.85 48.62 -23.66
CA TYR A 336 -6.75 48.63 -25.12
C TYR A 336 -6.51 50.04 -25.67
N SER A 337 -6.89 51.08 -24.93
CA SER A 337 -6.72 52.49 -25.29
C SER A 337 -5.25 52.93 -25.36
N SER A 338 -4.39 52.43 -24.47
CA SER A 338 -2.97 52.79 -24.43
C SER A 338 -2.17 52.25 -25.62
N HIS A 339 -2.51 51.06 -26.13
CA HIS A 339 -1.90 50.51 -27.33
C HIS A 339 -2.31 51.28 -28.60
N ALA A 340 -3.57 51.71 -28.68
CA ALA A 340 -4.04 52.55 -29.77
C ALA A 340 -3.36 53.94 -29.77
N HIS A 341 -3.16 54.53 -28.58
CA HIS A 341 -2.44 55.80 -28.45
C HIS A 341 -0.95 55.68 -28.80
N ALA A 342 -0.26 54.62 -28.35
CA ALA A 342 1.15 54.41 -28.68
C ALA A 342 1.38 54.19 -30.20
N GLU A 343 0.48 53.47 -30.88
CA GLU A 343 0.55 53.31 -32.35
C GLU A 343 0.19 54.59 -33.10
N LEU A 344 -0.77 55.39 -32.60
CA LEU A 344 -1.09 56.70 -33.16
C LEU A 344 0.06 57.69 -33.00
N GLU A 345 0.71 57.68 -31.83
CA GLU A 345 1.83 58.56 -31.50
C GLU A 345 3.06 58.21 -32.34
N ALA A 346 3.35 56.92 -32.52
CA ALA A 346 4.38 56.44 -33.45
C ALA A 346 4.10 56.85 -34.91
N ARG A 347 2.83 56.84 -35.34
CA ARG A 347 2.43 57.35 -36.66
C ARG A 347 2.59 58.86 -36.76
N CYS A 348 2.17 59.62 -35.76
CA CYS A 348 2.34 61.08 -35.74
C CYS A 348 3.81 61.50 -35.74
N ASP A 349 4.68 60.79 -35.03
CA ASP A 349 6.13 61.05 -35.05
C ASP A 349 6.76 60.72 -36.41
N SER A 350 6.30 59.66 -37.07
CA SER A 350 6.73 59.33 -38.43
C SER A 350 6.30 60.36 -39.47
N ASP A 351 5.07 60.89 -39.36
CA ASP A 351 4.57 61.96 -40.22
C ASP A 351 5.25 63.31 -39.93
N ARG A 352 5.63 63.57 -38.67
CA ARG A 352 6.36 64.78 -38.30
C ARG A 352 7.78 64.78 -38.86
N LYS A 353 8.50 63.65 -38.75
CA LYS A 353 9.83 63.49 -39.38
C LYS A 353 9.77 63.68 -40.89
N ARG A 354 8.78 63.09 -41.56
CA ARG A 354 8.58 63.24 -43.00
C ARG A 354 8.37 64.70 -43.43
N ARG A 355 7.60 65.47 -42.64
CA ARG A 355 7.39 66.91 -42.87
C ARG A 355 8.61 67.77 -42.57
N GLU A 356 9.47 67.37 -41.64
CA GLU A 356 10.75 68.03 -41.38
C GLU A 356 11.75 67.76 -42.52
N ASP A 357 11.82 66.53 -43.01
CA ASP A 357 12.67 66.18 -44.17
C ASP A 357 12.24 66.93 -45.44
N ASP A 358 10.93 67.07 -45.69
CA ASP A 358 10.41 67.85 -46.83
C ASP A 358 10.69 69.37 -46.72
N ARG A 359 10.80 69.91 -45.50
CA ARG A 359 11.18 71.32 -45.27
C ARG A 359 12.68 71.55 -45.46
N VAL A 360 13.52 70.61 -45.04
CA VAL A 360 14.97 70.70 -45.25
C VAL A 360 15.31 70.57 -46.75
N ALA A 361 14.56 69.78 -47.51
CA ALA A 361 14.72 69.65 -48.96
C ALA A 361 14.30 70.90 -49.76
N SER A 362 13.50 71.80 -49.19
CA SER A 362 13.03 73.02 -49.87
C SER A 362 13.84 74.28 -49.53
N ASP A 363 14.74 74.22 -48.54
CA ASP A 363 15.65 75.29 -48.16
C ASP A 363 17.07 75.14 -48.77
N GLU A 364 17.28 74.22 -49.71
CA GLU A 364 18.54 74.16 -50.46
C GLU A 364 18.62 75.36 -51.43
N PRO A 365 19.54 76.33 -51.23
CA PRO A 365 19.60 77.51 -52.06
C PRO A 365 20.18 77.15 -53.43
N SER A 366 19.38 77.39 -54.47
CA SER A 366 19.83 77.40 -55.86
C SER A 366 20.90 78.47 -56.06
N GLY A 367 22.16 78.11 -55.82
CA GLY A 367 23.23 79.09 -55.87
C GLY A 367 24.63 78.52 -55.76
N ARG A 368 25.17 78.05 -56.90
CA ARG A 368 26.51 78.47 -57.36
C ARG A 368 26.74 78.14 -58.84
N ARG A 369 26.89 79.23 -59.60
CA ARG A 369 27.49 79.29 -60.93
C ARG A 369 28.97 78.88 -60.91
N ALA A 370 29.39 78.32 -62.04
CA ALA A 370 30.64 78.53 -62.78
C ALA A 370 32.00 78.23 -62.13
N ALA A 371 32.78 77.35 -62.78
CA ALA A 371 34.14 77.65 -63.25
C ALA A 371 34.63 76.58 -64.26
N SER A 372 35.36 77.08 -65.26
CA SER A 372 36.13 76.45 -66.37
C SER A 372 35.39 75.69 -67.45
#